data_AF-A0A257P0E3-F1
#
_entry.id   AF-A0A257P0E3-F1
#
_cell.length_a   1.000
_cell.length_b   1.000
_cell.length_c   1.000
_cell.angle_alpha   90.00
_cell.angle_beta   90.00
_cell.angle_gamma   90.00
#
_symmetry.space_group_name_H-M   'P 1'
#
loop_
_entity.id
_entity.type
_entity.pdbx_description
1 polymer ?
#
loop_
_entity_poly.entity_id
_entity_poly.type
_entity_poly.pdbx_seq_one_letter_code
_entity_poly.pdbx_strand_id
1 'polypeptide(L)'
;IRSLKTRDLPTALNLAEDLFYELRAEQKLGVDVRISGNLKFKDLWKRFYSAHETGLSVHRQRLHKFMPEKYFIPFFGDARVNDMPDAFVEQYWDWRIGFVKREPLIKATKVKHTKGVERRPSFDEAEWKQIYTYLREWVKEGLVLTPEERGGRLHRSGPNAMHRYQRELLPNYLLFVANSDLRPNEARQLCWQDLRIEKDTENRPALVVEVAPTTKTGARTVVCREGTSVSNRIQPCPPFCFQYCPPWR
;
A
#
# COMPACT_ATOMS: atom_id res chain seq x y z
N ILE A 1 -21.88 11.58 -3.89
CA ILE A 1 -22.63 12.64 -4.61
C ILE A 1 -23.30 11.98 -5.80
N ARG A 2 -24.63 11.79 -5.76
CA ARG A 2 -25.42 11.24 -6.87
C ARG A 2 -25.60 12.34 -7.93
N SER A 3 -25.50 12.00 -9.22
CA SER A 3 -25.90 12.93 -10.29
C SER A 3 -27.41 12.81 -10.52
N LEU A 4 -28.06 13.94 -10.83
CA LEU A 4 -29.52 14.03 -11.05
C LEU A 4 -29.95 13.44 -12.42
N LYS A 5 -28.99 13.07 -13.27
CA LYS A 5 -29.18 12.42 -14.59
C LYS A 5 -30.15 13.15 -15.55
N THR A 6 -30.41 14.43 -15.34
CA THR A 6 -31.20 15.30 -16.23
C THR A 6 -30.28 16.25 -17.01
N ARG A 7 -30.66 16.56 -18.26
CA ARG A 7 -29.93 17.52 -19.13
C ARG A 7 -30.58 18.91 -19.16
N ASP A 8 -31.79 19.03 -18.63
CA ASP A 8 -32.57 20.26 -18.61
C ASP A 8 -32.31 21.07 -17.34
N LEU A 9 -31.94 22.35 -17.50
CA LEU A 9 -31.44 23.21 -16.42
C LEU A 9 -32.51 23.54 -15.36
N PRO A 10 -33.74 23.97 -15.71
CA PRO A 10 -34.77 24.26 -14.71
C PRO A 10 -35.17 23.03 -13.91
N THR A 11 -35.34 21.89 -14.60
CA THR A 11 -35.65 20.61 -13.95
C THR A 11 -34.53 20.16 -13.02
N ALA A 12 -33.26 20.34 -13.40
CA ALA A 12 -32.12 20.00 -12.56
C ALA A 12 -32.02 20.87 -11.30
N LEU A 13 -32.35 22.17 -11.38
CA LEU A 13 -32.33 23.08 -10.23
C LEU A 13 -33.38 22.68 -9.19
N ASN A 14 -34.62 22.43 -9.61
CA ASN A 14 -35.69 22.04 -8.70
C ASN A 14 -35.37 20.72 -7.99
N LEU A 15 -34.91 19.71 -8.75
CA LEU A 15 -34.51 18.42 -8.18
C LEU A 15 -33.31 18.53 -7.22
N ALA A 16 -32.39 19.46 -7.46
CA ALA A 16 -31.27 19.72 -6.56
C ALA A 16 -31.75 20.35 -5.25
N GLU A 17 -32.72 21.27 -5.34
CA GLU A 17 -33.29 21.96 -4.18
C GLU A 17 -34.10 20.99 -3.30
N ASP A 18 -34.96 20.17 -3.91
CA ASP A 18 -35.74 19.14 -3.22
C ASP A 18 -34.83 18.16 -2.47
N LEU A 19 -33.80 17.64 -3.15
CA LEU A 19 -32.81 16.74 -2.55
C LEU A 19 -32.05 17.42 -1.39
N PHE A 20 -31.74 18.71 -1.52
CA PHE A 20 -31.08 19.46 -0.45
C PHE A 20 -31.98 19.58 0.79
N TYR A 21 -33.26 19.90 0.62
CA TYR A 21 -34.19 20.00 1.74
C TYR A 21 -34.47 18.65 2.39
N GLU A 22 -34.61 17.57 1.61
CA GLU A 22 -34.74 16.21 2.14
C GLU A 22 -33.54 15.83 3.01
N LEU A 23 -32.32 15.97 2.49
CA LEU A 23 -31.10 15.65 3.23
C LEU A 23 -30.94 16.51 4.49
N ARG A 24 -31.33 17.79 4.41
CA ARG A 24 -31.30 18.70 5.56
C ARG A 24 -32.35 18.33 6.61
N ALA A 25 -33.52 17.87 6.19
CA ALA A 25 -34.56 17.38 7.09
C ALA A 25 -34.12 16.08 7.78
N GLU A 26 -33.55 15.13 7.04
CA GLU A 26 -32.96 13.90 7.58
C GLU A 26 -31.84 14.19 8.59
N GLN A 27 -30.97 15.16 8.29
CA GLN A 27 -29.91 15.63 9.19
C GLN A 27 -30.49 16.28 10.45
N LYS A 28 -31.52 17.12 10.32
CA LYS A 28 -32.17 17.84 11.43
C LYS A 28 -32.95 16.88 12.34
N LEU A 29 -33.58 15.86 11.78
CA LEU A 29 -34.26 14.80 12.52
C LEU A 29 -33.25 13.79 13.11
N GLY A 30 -31.99 13.83 12.67
CA GLY A 30 -30.91 12.99 13.15
C GLY A 30 -31.16 11.50 12.94
N VAL A 31 -32.04 11.11 12.02
CA VAL A 31 -32.51 9.73 11.86
C VAL A 31 -31.35 8.82 11.50
N ASP A 32 -30.52 9.21 10.52
CA ASP A 32 -29.41 8.38 10.08
C ASP A 32 -28.21 8.43 11.06
N VAL A 33 -27.99 9.56 11.74
CA VAL A 33 -26.93 9.72 12.76
C VAL A 33 -27.26 8.96 14.05
N ARG A 34 -28.53 8.96 14.50
CA ARG A 34 -28.97 8.24 15.70
C ARG A 34 -29.03 6.73 15.47
N ILE A 35 -29.48 6.29 14.29
CA ILE A 35 -29.47 4.87 13.91
C ILE A 35 -28.03 4.39 13.74
N SER A 36 -27.19 5.12 13.01
CA SER A 36 -25.78 4.74 12.78
C SER A 36 -24.92 4.85 14.03
N GLY A 37 -25.22 5.80 14.91
CA GLY A 37 -24.52 6.02 16.17
C GLY A 37 -24.64 4.86 17.16
N ASN A 38 -25.79 4.18 17.19
CA ASN A 38 -26.02 3.03 18.07
C ASN A 38 -25.46 1.71 17.51
N LEU A 39 -25.07 1.69 16.23
CA LEU A 39 -24.43 0.53 15.64
C LEU A 39 -23.00 0.37 16.16
N LYS A 40 -22.56 -0.88 16.23
CA LYS A 40 -21.13 -1.17 16.34
C LYS A 40 -20.45 -0.74 15.04
N PHE A 41 -19.20 -0.29 15.15
CA PHE A 41 -18.44 0.16 13.99
C PHE A 41 -18.35 -0.90 12.88
N LYS A 42 -18.21 -2.19 13.23
CA LYS A 42 -18.17 -3.28 12.24
C LYS A 42 -19.44 -3.38 11.39
N ASP A 43 -20.59 -3.16 12.01
CA ASP A 43 -21.90 -3.27 11.35
C ASP A 43 -22.16 -2.01 10.52
N LEU A 44 -21.79 -0.84 11.04
CA LEU A 44 -21.79 0.41 10.28
C LEU A 44 -20.92 0.30 9.03
N TRP A 45 -19.67 -0.17 9.19
CA TRP A 45 -18.73 -0.33 8.08
C TRP A 45 -19.26 -1.29 7.02
N LYS A 46 -19.85 -2.42 7.43
CA LYS A 46 -20.46 -3.37 6.51
C LYS A 46 -21.57 -2.75 5.67
N ARG A 47 -22.49 -2.00 6.31
CA ARG A 47 -23.58 -1.28 5.64
C ARG A 47 -23.05 -0.21 4.69
N PHE A 48 -22.06 0.57 5.14
CA PHE A 48 -21.41 1.59 4.33
C PHE A 48 -20.76 0.97 3.09
N TYR A 49 -19.95 -0.08 3.26
CA TYR A 49 -19.24 -0.72 2.16
C TYR A 49 -20.19 -1.36 1.15
N SER A 50 -21.24 -2.07 1.60
CA SER A 50 -22.24 -2.66 0.70
C SER A 50 -22.96 -1.63 -0.18
N ALA A 51 -23.19 -0.42 0.35
CA ALA A 51 -23.84 0.65 -0.40
C ALA A 51 -22.91 1.33 -1.42
N HIS A 52 -21.60 1.27 -1.22
CA HIS A 52 -20.61 1.99 -2.02
C HIS A 52 -19.75 1.10 -2.92
N GLU A 53 -19.76 -0.22 -2.72
CA GLU A 53 -18.90 -1.18 -3.46
C GLU A 53 -19.02 -1.05 -4.98
N THR A 54 -20.25 -0.89 -5.50
CA THR A 54 -20.53 -0.81 -6.94
C THR A 54 -19.97 0.45 -7.60
N GLY A 55 -19.78 1.53 -6.84
CA GLY A 55 -19.21 2.79 -7.33
C GLY A 55 -17.68 2.84 -7.26
N LEU A 56 -17.02 1.80 -6.72
CA LEU A 56 -15.58 1.78 -6.50
C LEU A 56 -14.86 0.98 -7.59
N SER A 57 -13.65 1.43 -7.95
CA SER A 57 -12.77 0.64 -8.81
C SER A 57 -12.33 -0.65 -8.12
N VAL A 58 -11.97 -1.68 -8.89
CA VAL A 58 -11.50 -2.98 -8.37
C VAL A 58 -10.36 -2.82 -7.36
N HIS A 59 -9.44 -1.88 -7.60
CA HIS A 59 -8.34 -1.60 -6.67
C HIS A 59 -8.85 -1.03 -5.33
N ARG A 60 -9.80 -0.09 -5.39
CA ARG A 60 -10.41 0.49 -4.17
C ARG A 60 -11.22 -0.55 -3.39
N GLN A 61 -11.95 -1.43 -4.07
CA GLN A 61 -12.67 -2.52 -3.42
C GLN A 61 -11.70 -3.42 -2.63
N ARG A 62 -10.54 -3.80 -3.22
CA ARG A 62 -9.51 -4.57 -2.51
C ARG A 62 -8.98 -3.83 -1.28
N LEU A 63 -8.72 -2.53 -1.39
CA LEU A 63 -8.28 -1.70 -0.27
C LEU A 63 -9.32 -1.65 0.86
N HIS A 64 -10.59 -1.41 0.52
CA HIS A 64 -11.70 -1.34 1.47
C HIS A 64 -12.12 -2.69 2.05
N LYS A 65 -11.67 -3.82 1.48
CA LYS A 65 -11.76 -5.13 2.11
C LYS A 65 -10.59 -5.34 3.09
N PHE A 66 -9.36 -5.12 2.62
CA PHE A 66 -8.15 -5.40 3.37
C PHE A 66 -7.92 -4.48 4.58
N MET A 67 -8.02 -3.15 4.40
CA MET A 67 -7.68 -2.20 5.47
C MET A 67 -8.59 -2.34 6.70
N PRO A 68 -9.91 -2.49 6.56
CA PRO A 68 -10.80 -2.63 7.71
C PRO A 68 -10.62 -3.97 8.41
N GLU A 69 -10.54 -5.08 7.66
CA GLU A 69 -10.28 -6.41 8.23
C GLU A 69 -8.99 -6.42 9.06
N LYS A 70 -7.95 -5.76 8.55
CA LYS A 70 -6.63 -5.76 9.19
C LYS A 70 -6.50 -4.77 10.35
N TYR A 71 -7.10 -3.59 10.26
CA TYR A 71 -6.83 -2.50 11.20
C TYR A 71 -8.08 -1.93 11.87
N PHE A 72 -9.14 -1.62 11.13
CA PHE A 72 -10.28 -0.91 11.71
C PHE A 72 -11.20 -1.81 12.52
N ILE A 73 -11.55 -2.99 12.00
CA ILE A 73 -12.41 -3.96 12.68
C ILE A 73 -11.75 -4.47 13.97
N PRO A 74 -10.46 -4.85 14.00
CA PRO A 74 -9.82 -5.28 15.25
C PRO A 74 -9.78 -4.21 16.35
N PHE A 75 -9.70 -2.93 15.98
CA PHE A 75 -9.60 -1.83 16.95
C PHE A 75 -10.96 -1.23 17.31
N PHE A 76 -11.73 -0.79 16.30
CA PHE A 76 -13.01 -0.10 16.47
C PHE A 76 -14.21 -1.03 16.48
N GLY A 77 -14.08 -2.26 15.95
CA GLY A 77 -15.20 -3.05 15.46
C GLY A 77 -16.32 -3.33 16.46
N ASP A 78 -15.99 -3.53 17.74
CA ASP A 78 -16.97 -3.78 18.79
C ASP A 78 -17.45 -2.52 19.54
N ALA A 79 -16.77 -1.39 19.37
CA ALA A 79 -17.20 -0.11 19.92
C ALA A 79 -18.42 0.43 19.16
N ARG A 80 -19.34 1.08 19.89
CA ARG A 80 -20.43 1.83 19.27
C ARG A 80 -19.90 3.15 18.75
N VAL A 81 -20.49 3.61 17.65
CA VAL A 81 -20.04 4.83 16.97
C VAL A 81 -20.30 6.08 17.84
N ASN A 82 -21.41 6.11 18.58
CA ASN A 82 -21.71 7.17 19.54
C ASN A 82 -20.76 7.20 20.76
N ASP A 83 -20.19 6.05 21.11
CA ASP A 83 -19.31 5.90 22.29
C ASP A 83 -17.84 6.13 21.92
N MET A 84 -17.58 6.77 20.78
CA MET A 84 -16.25 6.97 20.20
C MET A 84 -15.82 8.45 20.30
N PRO A 85 -15.32 8.92 21.45
CA PRO A 85 -14.77 10.26 21.56
C PRO A 85 -13.46 10.38 20.78
N ASP A 86 -13.08 11.60 20.40
CA ASP A 86 -11.82 11.87 19.67
C ASP A 86 -10.60 11.27 20.38
N ALA A 87 -10.56 11.34 21.72
CA ALA A 87 -9.48 10.76 22.52
C ALA A 87 -9.35 9.23 22.38
N PHE A 88 -10.45 8.52 22.07
CA PHE A 88 -10.41 7.09 21.77
C PHE A 88 -9.94 6.84 20.33
N VAL A 89 -10.34 7.69 19.38
CA VAL A 89 -9.87 7.61 17.99
C VAL A 89 -8.36 7.83 17.91
N GLU A 90 -7.80 8.76 18.69
CA GLU A 90 -6.35 9.00 18.70
C GLU A 90 -5.53 7.78 19.15
N GLN A 91 -6.05 6.97 20.09
CA GLN A 91 -5.40 5.75 20.55
C GLN A 91 -5.20 4.70 19.43
N TYR A 92 -5.96 4.81 18.34
CA TYR A 92 -5.77 3.96 17.16
C TYR A 92 -4.38 4.09 16.57
N TRP A 93 -3.81 5.30 16.54
CA TRP A 93 -2.50 5.52 15.93
C TRP A 93 -1.40 4.83 16.71
N ASP A 94 -1.41 4.94 18.03
CA ASP A 94 -0.46 4.26 18.92
C ASP A 94 -0.59 2.74 18.80
N TRP A 95 -1.83 2.23 18.82
CA TRP A 95 -2.09 0.80 18.61
C TRP A 95 -1.61 0.31 17.24
N ARG A 96 -1.86 1.09 16.18
CA ARG A 96 -1.52 0.74 14.80
C ARG A 96 -0.01 0.77 14.57
N ILE A 97 0.72 1.68 15.20
CA ILE A 97 2.19 1.70 15.19
C ILE A 97 2.72 0.44 15.87
N GLY A 98 2.18 0.07 17.03
CA GLY A 98 2.55 -1.16 17.75
C GLY A 98 2.09 -2.46 17.09
N PHE A 99 1.16 -2.41 16.15
CA PHE A 99 0.60 -3.58 15.47
C PHE A 99 1.66 -4.37 14.69
N VAL A 100 2.61 -3.68 14.07
CA VAL A 100 3.72 -4.31 13.34
C VAL A 100 4.93 -4.46 14.27
N LYS A 101 5.07 -5.64 14.86
CA LYS A 101 6.11 -5.91 15.87
C LYS A 101 7.56 -5.95 15.34
N ARG A 102 7.76 -5.98 14.02
CA ARG A 102 9.08 -6.18 13.37
C ARG A 102 9.42 -5.07 12.39
N GLU A 103 9.31 -3.83 12.83
CA GLU A 103 9.66 -2.65 12.03
C GLU A 103 11.05 -2.13 12.42
N PRO A 104 11.96 -1.85 11.46
CA PRO A 104 13.18 -1.15 11.77
C PRO A 104 12.86 0.28 12.24
N LEU A 105 13.39 0.66 13.40
CA LEU A 105 13.20 2.00 13.95
C LEU A 105 13.98 3.03 13.14
N ILE A 106 13.34 3.56 12.10
CA ILE A 106 13.81 4.72 11.33
C ILE A 106 13.01 5.91 11.82
N LYS A 107 13.65 6.81 12.56
CA LYS A 107 12.96 7.98 13.11
C LYS A 107 12.45 8.82 11.95
N ALA A 108 11.13 9.03 11.87
CA ALA A 108 10.59 10.05 10.98
C ALA A 108 11.22 11.40 11.35
N THR A 109 11.69 12.14 10.35
CA THR A 109 12.18 13.49 10.57
C THR A 109 11.05 14.33 11.15
N LYS A 110 11.33 15.06 12.24
CA LYS A 110 10.33 15.98 12.82
C LYS A 110 10.03 17.04 11.78
N VAL A 111 8.80 17.05 11.25
CA VAL A 111 8.34 18.11 10.35
C VAL A 111 8.35 19.40 11.17
N LYS A 112 9.22 20.35 10.82
CA LYS A 112 9.11 21.69 11.39
C LYS A 112 7.89 22.35 10.77
N HIS A 113 6.92 22.77 11.59
CA HIS A 113 5.75 23.55 11.14
C HIS A 113 6.13 24.99 10.74
N THR A 114 7.24 25.17 10.02
CA THR A 114 7.63 26.45 9.43
C THR A 114 6.88 26.63 8.11
N LYS A 115 6.72 27.87 7.62
CA LYS A 115 5.91 28.22 6.43
C LYS A 115 6.37 27.47 5.16
N GLY A 116 5.80 26.28 4.91
CA GLY A 116 5.99 25.49 3.70
C GLY A 116 5.84 23.98 3.98
N VAL A 117 5.21 23.25 3.06
CA VAL A 117 5.22 21.78 3.09
C VAL A 117 6.57 21.31 2.56
N GLU A 118 7.58 21.25 3.43
CA GLU A 118 8.84 20.60 3.08
C GLU A 118 8.56 19.10 2.91
N ARG A 119 8.66 18.62 1.66
CA ARG A 119 8.60 17.18 1.40
C ARG A 119 9.80 16.53 2.07
N ARG A 120 9.59 15.39 2.73
CA ARG A 120 10.69 14.59 3.29
C ARG A 120 11.72 14.33 2.18
N PRO A 121 13.02 14.65 2.39
CA PRO A 121 14.06 14.25 1.45
C PRO A 121 14.17 12.72 1.38
N SER A 122 14.87 12.21 0.36
CA SER A 122 15.24 10.79 0.29
C SER A 122 15.97 10.33 1.56
N PHE A 123 16.01 9.02 1.79
CA PHE A 123 16.77 8.45 2.90
C PHE A 123 18.22 8.95 2.89
N ASP A 124 18.74 9.29 4.07
CA ASP A 124 20.17 9.55 4.24
C ASP A 124 20.97 8.24 4.07
N GLU A 125 22.27 8.33 3.76
CA GLU A 125 23.12 7.17 3.60
C GLU A 125 23.15 6.30 4.86
N ALA A 126 23.15 6.93 6.04
CA ALA A 126 23.07 6.24 7.32
C ALA A 126 21.73 5.50 7.51
N GLU A 127 20.61 6.15 7.18
CA GLU A 127 19.26 5.53 7.24
C GLU A 127 19.16 4.36 6.26
N TRP A 128 19.67 4.55 5.03
CA TRP A 128 19.69 3.52 4.01
C TRP A 128 20.52 2.30 4.43
N LYS A 129 21.70 2.54 5.01
CA LYS A 129 22.55 1.47 5.55
C LYS A 129 21.85 0.71 6.68
N GLN A 130 21.13 1.41 7.56
CA GLN A 130 20.34 0.78 8.62
C GLN A 130 19.24 -0.13 8.04
N ILE A 131 18.47 0.38 7.07
CA ILE A 131 17.42 -0.39 6.38
C ILE A 131 18.02 -1.62 5.70
N TYR A 132 19.07 -1.43 4.92
CA TYR A 132 19.68 -2.49 4.12
C TYR A 132 20.30 -3.58 5.00
N THR A 133 21.03 -3.20 6.06
CA THR A 133 21.58 -4.15 7.03
C THR A 133 20.47 -4.92 7.75
N TYR A 134 19.44 -4.23 8.25
CA TYR A 134 18.31 -4.87 8.92
C TYR A 134 17.61 -5.89 8.01
N LEU A 135 17.36 -5.55 6.75
CA LEU A 135 16.73 -6.46 5.79
C LEU A 135 17.61 -7.70 5.54
N ARG A 136 18.93 -7.55 5.49
CA ARG A 136 19.87 -8.67 5.28
C ARG A 136 19.99 -9.55 6.51
N GLU A 137 19.91 -8.98 7.70
CA GLU A 137 19.85 -9.73 8.96
C GLU A 137 18.52 -10.46 9.09
N TRP A 138 17.41 -9.81 8.77
CA TRP A 138 16.06 -10.41 8.75
C TRP A 138 15.95 -11.60 7.79
N VAL A 139 16.66 -11.58 6.66
CA VAL A 139 16.76 -12.74 5.76
C VAL A 139 17.45 -13.92 6.43
N LYS A 140 18.48 -13.66 7.25
CA LYS A 140 19.25 -14.68 7.97
C LYS A 140 18.54 -15.19 9.23
N GLU A 141 17.58 -14.45 9.77
CA GLU A 141 16.83 -14.85 10.95
C GLU A 141 16.21 -16.24 10.76
N GLY A 142 16.61 -17.16 11.65
CA GLY A 142 16.00 -18.48 11.77
C GLY A 142 14.56 -18.41 12.29
N LEU A 143 13.97 -19.58 12.50
CA LEU A 143 12.59 -19.70 12.98
C LEU A 143 12.46 -19.13 14.40
N VAL A 144 11.52 -18.21 14.62
CA VAL A 144 11.04 -17.94 15.98
C VAL A 144 10.02 -19.02 16.31
N LEU A 145 10.42 -20.00 17.13
CA LEU A 145 9.47 -20.86 17.83
C LEU A 145 8.75 -19.98 18.85
N THR A 146 7.49 -19.62 18.62
CA THR A 146 6.67 -19.04 19.68
C THR A 146 6.23 -20.19 20.60
N PRO A 147 6.51 -20.14 21.91
CA PRO A 147 5.87 -21.05 22.86
C PRO A 147 4.37 -20.75 22.84
N GLU A 148 3.53 -21.69 22.41
CA GLU A 148 2.08 -21.54 22.51
C GLU A 148 1.64 -21.84 23.96
N GLU A 149 1.03 -20.87 24.64
CA GLU A 149 0.52 -21.00 26.01
C GLU A 149 -0.66 -21.99 26.16
N ARG A 150 -1.17 -22.59 25.07
CA ARG A 150 -2.36 -23.45 25.12
C ARG A 150 -2.32 -24.60 24.12
N GLY A 151 -1.52 -25.63 24.41
CA GLY A 151 -1.78 -27.04 24.03
C GLY A 151 -2.09 -27.39 22.57
N GLY A 152 -1.88 -26.48 21.62
CA GLY A 152 -2.01 -26.71 20.19
C GLY A 152 -0.78 -27.42 19.64
N ARG A 153 -0.94 -28.20 18.57
CA ARG A 153 0.21 -28.77 17.87
C ARG A 153 1.02 -27.60 17.30
N LEU A 154 2.25 -27.41 17.80
CA LEU A 154 3.23 -26.49 17.24
C LEU A 154 3.18 -26.57 15.71
N HIS A 155 2.78 -25.48 15.04
CA HIS A 155 2.94 -25.42 13.60
C HIS A 155 4.44 -25.30 13.31
N ARG A 156 5.13 -26.45 13.20
CA ARG A 156 6.56 -26.60 12.91
C ARG A 156 6.93 -26.16 11.48
N SER A 157 6.06 -25.41 10.83
CA SER A 157 6.29 -24.97 9.46
C SER A 157 6.82 -23.56 9.52
N GLY A 158 8.14 -23.47 9.54
CA GLY A 158 8.84 -22.25 9.24
C GLY A 158 8.44 -21.65 7.89
N PRO A 159 9.03 -20.52 7.47
CA PRO A 159 8.84 -20.01 6.13
C PRO A 159 9.20 -21.12 5.15
N ASN A 160 8.22 -21.56 4.35
CA ASN A 160 8.43 -22.49 3.24
C ASN A 160 9.58 -21.98 2.36
N ALA A 161 10.23 -22.83 1.58
CA ALA A 161 11.26 -22.44 0.61
C ALA A 161 10.85 -21.19 -0.19
N MET A 162 9.57 -21.09 -0.58
CA MET A 162 8.99 -19.91 -1.22
C MET A 162 9.08 -18.64 -0.36
N HIS A 163 8.76 -18.70 0.93
CA HIS A 163 8.86 -17.54 1.82
C HIS A 163 10.33 -17.13 2.04
N ARG A 164 11.27 -18.08 2.11
CA ARG A 164 12.71 -17.77 2.19
C ARG A 164 13.19 -17.06 0.93
N TYR A 165 12.83 -17.60 -0.22
CA TYR A 165 13.11 -16.97 -1.52
C TYR A 165 12.53 -15.55 -1.61
N GLN A 166 11.27 -15.36 -1.20
CA GLN A 166 10.65 -14.02 -1.14
C GLN A 166 11.39 -13.06 -0.22
N ARG A 167 11.88 -13.54 0.94
CA ARG A 167 12.71 -12.74 1.85
C ARG A 167 14.02 -12.34 1.19
N GLU A 168 14.70 -13.25 0.49
CA GLU A 168 15.95 -12.97 -0.21
C GLU A 168 15.78 -12.01 -1.39
N LEU A 169 14.64 -12.05 -2.09
CA LEU A 169 14.33 -11.16 -3.20
C LEU A 169 14.10 -9.72 -2.75
N LEU A 170 13.47 -9.49 -1.59
CA LEU A 170 13.08 -8.16 -1.15
C LEU A 170 14.27 -7.17 -1.04
N PRO A 171 15.40 -7.50 -0.39
CA PRO A 171 16.58 -6.63 -0.37
C PRO A 171 17.14 -6.33 -1.75
N ASN A 172 17.14 -7.31 -2.67
CA ASN A 172 17.65 -7.13 -4.03
C ASN A 172 16.72 -6.20 -4.83
N TYR A 173 15.41 -6.36 -4.70
CA TYR A 173 14.42 -5.48 -5.31
C TYR A 173 14.54 -4.04 -4.80
N LEU A 174 14.68 -3.85 -3.48
CA LEU A 174 14.81 -2.52 -2.90
C LEU A 174 16.09 -1.83 -3.37
N LEU A 175 17.21 -2.57 -3.44
CA LEU A 175 18.46 -2.06 -3.99
C LEU A 175 18.32 -1.67 -5.47
N PHE A 176 17.62 -2.49 -6.27
CA PHE A 176 17.38 -2.19 -7.68
C PHE A 176 16.54 -0.91 -7.85
N VAL A 177 15.43 -0.79 -7.12
CA VAL A 177 14.55 0.39 -7.19
C VAL A 177 15.27 1.65 -6.71
N ALA A 178 16.09 1.56 -5.66
CA ALA A 178 16.85 2.70 -5.15
C ALA A 178 17.90 3.23 -6.14
N ASN A 179 18.45 2.37 -7.01
CA ASN A 179 19.46 2.76 -8.00
C ASN A 179 18.89 3.11 -9.38
N SER A 180 17.63 2.74 -9.65
CA SER A 180 16.96 2.98 -10.94
C SER A 180 15.89 4.07 -10.87
N ASP A 181 15.45 4.47 -9.68
CA ASP A 181 14.35 5.42 -9.46
C ASP A 181 13.05 5.03 -10.18
N LEU A 182 12.86 3.73 -10.41
CA LEU A 182 11.64 3.19 -11.00
C LEU A 182 10.51 3.18 -9.98
N ARG A 183 9.31 3.55 -10.40
CA ARG A 183 8.14 3.41 -9.54
C ARG A 183 7.86 1.92 -9.29
N PRO A 184 7.30 1.54 -8.13
CA PRO A 184 7.06 0.13 -7.82
C PRO A 184 6.27 -0.62 -8.90
N ASN A 185 5.28 0.03 -9.52
CA ASN A 185 4.50 -0.58 -10.60
C ASN A 185 5.23 -0.64 -11.96
N GLU A 186 6.20 0.24 -12.21
CA GLU A 186 7.06 0.19 -13.40
C GLU A 186 8.02 -0.99 -13.27
N ALA A 187 8.73 -1.08 -12.14
CA ALA A 187 9.64 -2.19 -11.84
C ALA A 187 8.92 -3.56 -11.84
N ARG A 188 7.62 -3.58 -11.52
CA ARG A 188 6.77 -4.80 -11.55
C ARG A 188 6.47 -5.31 -12.96
N GLN A 189 6.43 -4.43 -13.94
CA GLN A 189 6.10 -4.75 -15.33
C GLN A 189 7.34 -5.05 -16.18
N LEU A 190 8.52 -4.87 -15.59
CA LEU A 190 9.78 -5.00 -16.29
C LEU A 190 10.07 -6.45 -16.70
N CYS A 191 10.47 -6.61 -17.96
CA CYS A 191 10.94 -7.88 -18.50
C CYS A 191 12.45 -7.82 -18.76
N TRP A 192 13.08 -9.00 -18.87
CA TRP A 192 14.51 -9.10 -19.22
C TRP A 192 14.86 -8.44 -20.55
N GLN A 193 13.90 -8.37 -21.48
CA GLN A 193 14.07 -7.72 -22.79
C GLN A 193 14.17 -6.19 -22.70
N ASP A 194 13.66 -5.61 -21.61
CA ASP A 194 13.67 -4.16 -21.37
C ASP A 194 14.98 -3.68 -20.76
N LEU A 195 15.89 -4.61 -20.41
CA LEU A 195 17.18 -4.33 -19.79
C LEU A 195 18.30 -4.41 -20.82
N ARG A 196 19.10 -3.35 -20.93
CA ARG A 196 20.26 -3.27 -21.82
C ARG A 196 21.48 -2.75 -21.06
N ILE A 197 22.65 -3.24 -21.41
CA ILE A 197 23.91 -2.69 -20.90
C ILE A 197 24.53 -1.91 -22.04
N GLU A 198 24.60 -0.60 -21.87
CA GLU A 198 25.21 0.31 -22.83
C GLU A 198 26.44 0.97 -22.21
N LYS A 199 27.26 1.61 -23.04
CA LYS A 199 28.40 2.37 -22.55
C LYS A 199 28.00 3.83 -22.44
N ASP A 200 28.23 4.42 -21.27
CA ASP A 200 28.03 5.84 -21.06
C ASP A 200 29.06 6.67 -21.85
N THR A 201 28.89 7.99 -21.88
CA THR A 201 29.80 9.00 -22.42
C THR A 201 31.25 8.84 -21.99
N GLU A 202 31.48 8.27 -20.80
CA GLU A 202 32.81 7.97 -20.25
C GLU A 202 33.26 6.51 -20.47
N ASN A 203 32.60 5.78 -21.39
CA ASN A 203 32.88 4.39 -21.75
C ASN A 203 32.69 3.38 -20.59
N ARG A 204 31.97 3.78 -19.54
CA ARG A 204 31.62 2.93 -18.38
C ARG A 204 30.33 2.15 -18.66
N PRO A 205 30.20 0.89 -18.22
CA PRO A 205 28.98 0.12 -18.42
C PRO A 205 27.83 0.71 -17.58
N ALA A 206 26.75 1.10 -18.24
CA ALA A 206 25.54 1.62 -17.64
C ALA A 206 24.35 0.70 -17.97
N LEU A 207 23.52 0.43 -16.95
CA LEU A 207 22.28 -0.32 -17.13
C LEU A 207 21.17 0.64 -17.60
N VAL A 208 20.68 0.39 -18.80
CA VAL A 208 19.59 1.12 -19.45
C VAL A 208 18.30 0.30 -19.36
N VAL A 209 17.23 0.94 -18.94
CA VAL A 209 15.92 0.32 -18.70
C VAL A 209 14.85 1.04 -19.52
N GLU A 210 14.14 0.29 -20.34
CA GLU A 210 13.00 0.80 -21.10
C GLU A 210 11.68 0.62 -20.33
N VAL A 211 11.03 1.72 -20.00
CA VAL A 211 9.76 1.71 -19.26
C VAL A 211 8.58 1.60 -20.23
N ALA A 212 7.68 0.66 -19.97
CA ALA A 212 6.51 0.42 -20.80
C ALA A 212 5.53 1.63 -20.85
N PRO A 213 4.87 1.88 -22.00
CA PRO A 213 3.91 2.97 -22.18
C PRO A 213 2.62 2.81 -21.37
N THR A 214 2.32 1.59 -20.90
CA THR A 214 1.15 1.24 -20.08
C THR A 214 1.20 1.82 -18.67
N THR A 215 2.34 2.41 -18.27
CA THR A 215 2.55 2.98 -16.94
C THR A 215 2.05 4.42 -16.87
N LYS A 216 1.73 4.90 -15.66
CA LYS A 216 1.18 6.27 -15.44
C LYS A 216 2.08 7.38 -16.01
N THR A 217 3.38 7.14 -16.10
CA THR A 217 4.39 8.10 -16.60
C THR A 217 4.57 8.09 -18.11
N GLY A 218 4.02 7.10 -18.81
CA GLY A 218 4.36 6.85 -20.21
C GLY A 218 5.74 6.23 -20.40
N ALA A 219 6.07 5.95 -21.66
CA ALA A 219 7.32 5.31 -22.05
C ALA A 219 8.51 6.26 -21.89
N ARG A 220 9.60 5.75 -21.33
CA ARG A 220 10.86 6.48 -21.18
C ARG A 220 12.03 5.52 -20.99
N THR A 221 13.20 5.96 -21.42
CA THR A 221 14.48 5.32 -21.11
C THR A 221 14.97 5.83 -19.76
N VAL A 222 15.37 4.91 -18.89
CA VAL A 222 15.95 5.19 -17.57
C VAL A 222 17.37 4.64 -17.55
N VAL A 223 18.34 5.48 -17.20
CA VAL A 223 19.72 5.06 -17.01
C VAL A 223 19.98 4.95 -15.51
N CYS A 224 20.32 3.74 -15.06
CA CYS A 224 20.60 3.48 -13.64
C CYS A 224 21.92 4.10 -13.22
N ARG A 225 22.06 4.35 -11.91
CA ARG A 225 23.32 4.83 -11.31
C ARG A 225 24.48 3.85 -11.55
N GLU A 226 25.69 4.37 -11.64
CA GLU A 226 26.93 3.59 -11.75
C GLU A 226 27.03 2.50 -10.67
N GLY A 227 27.53 1.32 -11.06
CA GLY A 227 27.66 0.16 -10.18
C GLY A 227 26.39 -0.71 -10.06
N THR A 228 25.29 -0.29 -10.68
CA THR A 228 24.07 -1.11 -10.77
C THR A 228 24.28 -2.24 -11.76
N SER A 229 24.62 -3.42 -11.25
CA SER A 229 24.71 -4.65 -12.04
C SER A 229 23.48 -5.52 -11.80
N VAL A 230 22.94 -6.11 -12.87
CA VAL A 230 21.92 -7.15 -12.73
C VAL A 230 22.64 -8.40 -12.22
N SER A 231 22.53 -8.66 -10.92
CA SER A 231 23.14 -9.85 -10.33
C SER A 231 22.51 -11.11 -10.91
N ASN A 232 23.32 -12.08 -11.31
CA ASN A 232 22.90 -13.44 -11.72
C ASN A 232 22.04 -14.16 -10.65
N ARG A 233 21.93 -13.62 -9.43
CA ARG A 233 21.03 -14.14 -8.37
C ARG A 233 19.58 -13.75 -8.57
N ILE A 234 19.28 -12.73 -9.36
CA ILE A 234 17.93 -12.46 -9.86
C ILE A 234 17.74 -13.43 -11.02
N GLN A 235 17.69 -14.73 -10.75
CA GLN A 235 17.41 -15.71 -11.79
C GLN A 235 15.94 -15.59 -12.22
N PRO A 236 15.62 -15.84 -13.50
CA PRO A 236 14.23 -15.93 -13.94
C PRO A 236 13.54 -17.04 -13.15
N CYS A 237 12.71 -16.66 -12.19
CA CYS A 237 11.74 -17.57 -11.63
C CYS A 237 10.59 -17.68 -12.65
N PRO A 238 10.31 -18.86 -13.20
CA PRO A 238 9.03 -19.08 -13.87
C PRO A 238 7.93 -19.18 -12.80
N PRO A 239 6.80 -18.45 -12.90
CA PRO A 239 6.57 -17.14 -13.48
C PRO A 239 6.51 -16.07 -12.37
N PHE A 240 7.54 -15.23 -12.24
CA PHE A 240 7.36 -13.86 -11.77
C PHE A 240 7.20 -12.92 -12.96
N CYS A 241 6.37 -13.35 -13.91
CA CYS A 241 5.59 -12.46 -14.72
C CYS A 241 4.46 -11.98 -13.81
N PHE A 242 4.44 -10.70 -13.43
CA PHE A 242 3.32 -10.16 -12.65
C PHE A 242 2.01 -10.07 -13.47
N GLN A 243 2.06 -10.53 -14.73
CA GLN A 243 0.97 -11.09 -15.52
C GLN A 243 1.57 -12.14 -16.46
N TYR A 244 0.97 -13.34 -16.48
CA TYR A 244 1.27 -14.47 -17.36
C TYR A 244 1.77 -14.05 -18.76
N CYS A 245 3.02 -14.39 -19.12
CA CYS A 245 3.47 -14.34 -20.51
C CYS A 245 3.44 -15.79 -21.03
N PRO A 246 2.64 -16.12 -22.06
CA PRO A 246 2.61 -17.46 -22.61
C PRO A 246 3.94 -17.79 -23.31
N PRO A 247 4.36 -19.08 -23.32
CA PRO A 247 5.57 -19.49 -24.00
C PRO A 247 5.43 -19.27 -25.52
N TRP A 248 6.44 -18.64 -26.11
CA TRP A 248 6.53 -18.41 -27.54
C TRP A 248 6.69 -19.75 -28.29
N ARG A 249 5.93 -19.90 -29.38
CA ARG A 249 6.18 -20.87 -30.45
C ARG A 249 7.30 -20.36 -31.35
#